data_AF-A0A1E4HY98-F1
#
_entry.id   AF-A0A1E4HY98-F1
#
_cell.length_a   1.000
_cell.length_b   1.000
_cell.length_c   1.000
_cell.angle_alpha   90.00
_cell.angle_beta   90.00
_cell.angle_gamma   90.00
#
_symmetry.space_group_name_H-M   'P 1'
#
loop_
_entity.id
_entity.type
_entity.pdbx_description
1 polymer ?
#
loop_
_entity_poly.entity_id
_entity_poly.type
_entity_poly.pdbx_seq_one_letter_code
_entity_poly.pdbx_strand_id
1 'polypeptide(L)'
;MEPGNFRDQKDRSAWFGWLLAVGRWLAIACMALIFALAYLLGLVVNVLGLFTLVMVPITIVARIWSWQRSELEFGLIRNPFRGTLRLYFLQCVNRWLFWFATAIALSLAIIPIQFEPGELSQLALLLGISILTLLGLQLVPSRRISLVRNVAYAAGWVCLTVEIVRIVLPPSTSEGITIAAPFRGEWYIFHGGRSPLVNHHYPLASQRHALDLVALDEGREMKGDPARLESYAAYGQVLLSPVDGRISHVVNDRADEKIGESDLEQLAGNHVVIDAGNGIWILMAHLKEGSVLVSKGQEVKQGDPIARCGNSGNTSEPHLHIQAQDNPDFEASETRAIPLRFRNLTVDRWGRRRENFQGELIRNDRIRPTPP
;
A
#
# COMPACT_ATOMS: atom_id res chain seq x y z
N MET A 1 38.85 -26.17 -50.84
CA MET A 1 38.47 -25.42 -49.62
C MET A 1 37.33 -24.49 -50.01
N GLU A 2 36.08 -24.84 -49.68
CA GLU A 2 34.92 -24.03 -50.03
C GLU A 2 34.76 -22.84 -49.08
N PRO A 3 34.61 -21.60 -49.60
CA PRO A 3 34.43 -20.38 -48.80
C PRO A 3 32.94 -20.10 -48.49
N GLY A 4 32.14 -21.13 -48.17
CA GLY A 4 30.69 -21.01 -48.01
C GLY A 4 30.15 -20.87 -46.59
N ASN A 5 30.93 -21.21 -45.55
CA ASN A 5 30.36 -21.52 -44.24
C ASN A 5 30.51 -20.41 -43.16
N PHE A 6 31.32 -19.38 -43.42
CA PHE A 6 31.61 -18.34 -42.42
C PHE A 6 30.54 -17.23 -42.34
N ARG A 7 29.78 -16.98 -43.41
CA ARG A 7 28.71 -15.96 -43.43
C ARG A 7 27.47 -16.43 -42.67
N ASP A 8 27.03 -17.66 -42.90
CA ASP A 8 25.82 -18.23 -42.28
C ASP A 8 25.97 -18.44 -40.76
N GLN A 9 27.17 -18.79 -40.29
CA GLN A 9 27.45 -18.93 -38.86
C GLN A 9 27.46 -17.59 -38.12
N LYS A 10 27.94 -16.52 -38.78
CA LYS A 10 27.95 -15.15 -38.23
C LYS A 10 26.54 -14.58 -38.14
N ASP A 11 25.71 -14.79 -39.16
CA ASP A 11 24.31 -14.35 -39.18
C ASP A 11 23.44 -15.12 -38.16
N ARG A 12 23.65 -16.44 -38.00
CA ARG A 12 22.99 -17.21 -36.93
C ARG A 12 23.41 -16.73 -35.53
N SER A 13 24.68 -16.39 -35.32
CA SER A 13 25.17 -15.87 -34.04
C SER A 13 24.61 -14.48 -33.72
N ALA A 14 24.45 -13.62 -34.74
CA ALA A 14 23.85 -12.31 -34.62
C ALA A 14 22.35 -12.41 -34.34
N TRP A 15 21.65 -13.32 -35.03
CA TRP A 15 20.23 -13.60 -34.81
C TRP A 15 19.94 -14.14 -33.41
N PHE A 16 20.78 -15.07 -32.93
CA PHE A 16 20.68 -15.60 -31.55
C PHE A 16 20.97 -14.53 -30.50
N GLY A 17 21.96 -13.67 -30.75
CA GLY A 17 22.27 -12.52 -29.90
C GLY A 17 21.13 -11.50 -29.84
N TRP A 18 20.47 -11.26 -30.98
CA TRP A 18 19.30 -10.39 -31.08
C TRP A 18 18.10 -10.97 -30.33
N LEU A 19 17.79 -12.27 -30.51
CA LEU A 19 16.74 -12.98 -29.76
C LEU A 19 16.94 -12.90 -28.25
N LEU A 20 18.16 -13.10 -27.76
CA LEU A 20 18.47 -12.96 -26.33
C LEU A 20 18.33 -11.53 -25.82
N ALA A 21 18.63 -10.53 -26.66
CA ALA A 21 18.41 -9.13 -26.31
C ALA A 21 16.91 -8.79 -26.24
N VAL A 22 16.13 -9.21 -27.24
CA VAL A 22 14.67 -9.05 -27.29
C VAL A 22 14.01 -9.76 -26.10
N GLY A 23 14.41 -10.99 -25.79
CA GLY A 23 13.88 -11.73 -24.63
C GLY A 23 14.12 -11.02 -23.29
N ARG A 24 15.26 -10.35 -23.11
CA ARG A 24 15.53 -9.55 -21.91
C ARG A 24 14.65 -8.31 -21.81
N TRP A 25 14.39 -7.65 -22.93
CA TRP A 25 13.47 -6.51 -22.97
C TRP A 25 12.04 -6.93 -22.67
N LEU A 26 11.58 -8.05 -23.26
CA LEU A 26 10.27 -8.62 -22.97
C LEU A 26 10.12 -8.96 -21.49
N ALA A 27 11.11 -9.61 -20.87
CA ALA A 27 11.05 -9.92 -19.44
C ALA A 27 10.93 -8.67 -18.54
N ILE A 28 11.67 -7.60 -18.86
CA ILE A 28 11.59 -6.34 -18.11
C ILE A 28 10.23 -5.64 -18.35
N ALA A 29 9.73 -5.67 -19.59
CA ALA A 29 8.42 -5.11 -19.92
C ALA A 29 7.29 -5.87 -19.22
N CYS A 30 7.34 -7.20 -19.18
CA CYS A 30 6.39 -8.02 -18.42
C CYS A 30 6.46 -7.71 -16.93
N MET A 31 7.65 -7.56 -16.36
CA MET A 31 7.81 -7.17 -14.95
C MET A 31 7.21 -5.78 -14.68
N ALA A 32 7.49 -4.80 -15.55
CA ALA A 32 6.92 -3.46 -15.44
C ALA A 32 5.39 -3.48 -15.52
N LEU A 33 4.82 -4.31 -16.40
CA LEU A 33 3.37 -4.48 -16.53
C LEU A 33 2.77 -5.11 -15.26
N ILE A 34 3.43 -6.12 -14.67
CA ILE A 34 2.99 -6.73 -13.40
C ILE A 34 2.96 -5.67 -12.29
N PHE A 35 4.01 -4.85 -12.16
CA PHE A 35 4.04 -3.79 -11.16
C PHE A 35 3.03 -2.67 -11.44
N ALA A 36 2.79 -2.32 -12.70
CA ALA A 36 1.78 -1.33 -13.08
C ALA A 36 0.37 -1.82 -12.74
N LEU A 37 0.06 -3.09 -13.05
CA LEU A 37 -1.22 -3.69 -12.68
C LEU A 37 -1.36 -3.80 -11.16
N ALA A 38 -0.31 -4.23 -10.45
CA ALA A 38 -0.31 -4.29 -8.99
C ALA A 38 -0.49 -2.91 -8.35
N TYR A 39 0.05 -1.85 -8.97
CA TYR A 39 -0.16 -0.47 -8.54
C TYR A 39 -1.63 -0.05 -8.67
N LEU A 40 -2.27 -0.39 -9.79
CA LEU A 40 -3.68 -0.07 -10.04
C LEU A 40 -4.64 -0.88 -9.15
N LEU A 41 -4.29 -2.12 -8.82
CA LEU A 41 -5.09 -3.02 -7.98
C LEU A 41 -4.78 -2.91 -6.48
N GLY A 42 -3.86 -2.03 -6.06
CA GLY A 42 -3.45 -1.92 -4.65
C GLY A 42 -2.65 -3.11 -4.11
N LEU A 43 -2.16 -4.01 -4.98
CA LEU A 43 -1.40 -5.22 -4.63
C LEU A 43 0.13 -5.03 -4.68
N VAL A 44 0.59 -3.78 -4.83
CA VAL A 44 2.01 -3.45 -5.04
C VAL A 44 2.91 -3.98 -3.93
N VAL A 45 2.46 -3.99 -2.68
CA VAL A 45 3.23 -4.46 -1.52
C VAL A 45 3.42 -5.97 -1.57
N ASN A 46 2.36 -6.71 -1.87
CA ASN A 46 2.36 -8.17 -1.99
C ASN A 46 3.30 -8.60 -3.13
N VAL A 47 3.19 -7.93 -4.29
CA VAL A 47 4.06 -8.18 -5.44
C VAL A 47 5.51 -7.82 -5.13
N LEU A 48 5.77 -6.71 -4.42
CA LEU A 48 7.12 -6.30 -4.03
C LEU A 48 7.76 -7.29 -3.02
N GLY A 49 6.99 -7.78 -2.07
CA GLY A 49 7.41 -8.81 -1.10
C GLY A 49 7.75 -10.12 -1.81
N LEU A 50 6.84 -10.63 -2.64
CA LEU A 50 7.07 -11.85 -3.43
C LEU A 50 8.27 -11.69 -4.38
N PHE A 51 8.37 -10.55 -5.06
CA PHE A 51 9.50 -10.23 -5.93
C PHE A 51 10.82 -10.28 -5.16
N THR A 52 10.87 -9.74 -3.95
CA THR A 52 12.06 -9.80 -3.08
C THR A 52 12.47 -11.24 -2.80
N LEU A 53 11.52 -12.11 -2.43
CA LEU A 53 11.79 -13.52 -2.14
C LEU A 53 12.27 -14.27 -3.39
N VAL A 54 11.61 -14.07 -4.53
CA VAL A 54 11.92 -14.75 -5.80
C VAL A 54 13.27 -14.30 -6.38
N MET A 55 13.65 -13.04 -6.17
CA MET A 55 14.92 -12.51 -6.67
C MET A 55 16.14 -13.12 -5.98
N VAL A 56 16.02 -13.68 -4.78
CA VAL A 56 17.11 -14.35 -4.06
C VAL A 56 17.64 -15.55 -4.86
N PRO A 57 16.86 -16.63 -5.11
CA PRO A 57 17.35 -17.78 -5.86
C PRO A 57 17.77 -17.42 -7.29
N ILE A 58 17.04 -16.51 -7.96
CA ILE A 58 17.41 -16.03 -9.30
C ILE A 58 18.81 -15.41 -9.29
N THR A 59 19.10 -14.55 -8.31
CA THR A 59 20.39 -13.87 -8.22
C THR A 59 21.51 -14.84 -7.83
N ILE A 60 21.25 -15.80 -6.94
CA ILE A 60 22.21 -16.84 -6.56
C ILE A 60 22.58 -17.69 -7.78
N VAL A 61 21.58 -18.22 -8.50
CA VAL A 61 21.82 -19.02 -9.71
C VAL A 61 22.59 -18.22 -10.76
N ALA A 62 22.24 -16.94 -10.96
CA ALA A 62 22.97 -16.07 -11.87
C ALA A 62 24.43 -15.86 -11.45
N ARG A 63 24.73 -15.80 -10.14
CA ARG A 63 26.11 -15.68 -9.63
C ARG A 63 26.89 -16.98 -9.79
N ILE A 64 26.29 -18.13 -9.49
CA ILE A 64 26.91 -19.45 -9.69
C ILE A 64 27.25 -19.64 -11.18
N TRP A 65 26.32 -19.28 -12.07
CA TRP A 65 26.53 -19.36 -13.50
C TRP A 65 27.66 -18.44 -14.00
N SER A 66 27.72 -17.19 -13.52
CA SER A 66 28.83 -16.29 -13.84
C SER A 66 30.16 -16.76 -13.26
N TRP A 67 30.15 -17.40 -12.08
CA TRP A 67 31.34 -18.00 -11.48
C TRP A 67 31.91 -19.12 -12.35
N GLN A 68 31.07 -20.05 -12.81
CA GLN A 68 31.48 -21.15 -13.69
C GLN A 68 32.12 -20.67 -15.01
N ARG A 69 31.79 -19.45 -15.43
CA ARG A 69 32.33 -18.82 -16.65
C ARG A 69 33.49 -17.86 -16.40
N SER A 70 33.97 -17.76 -15.15
CA SER A 70 35.00 -16.80 -14.76
C SER A 70 34.64 -15.34 -15.08
N GLU A 71 33.35 -15.02 -15.05
CA GLU A 71 32.80 -13.70 -15.38
C GLU A 71 32.52 -12.85 -14.14
N LEU A 72 32.98 -13.24 -12.96
CA LEU A 72 32.81 -12.47 -11.73
C LEU A 72 33.93 -11.47 -11.52
N GLU A 73 33.57 -10.31 -10.95
CA GLU A 73 34.50 -9.28 -10.52
C GLU A 73 34.61 -9.29 -9.00
N PHE A 74 35.77 -9.67 -8.47
CA PHE A 74 36.05 -9.76 -7.03
C PHE A 74 36.77 -8.52 -6.48
N GLY A 75 37.25 -7.63 -7.36
CA GLY A 75 38.04 -6.47 -7.00
C GLY A 75 37.28 -5.46 -6.12
N LEU A 76 35.95 -5.41 -6.21
CA LEU A 76 35.12 -4.52 -5.40
C LEU A 76 35.23 -4.80 -3.90
N ILE A 77 35.41 -6.06 -3.49
CA ILE A 77 35.55 -6.43 -2.07
C ILE A 77 36.85 -5.87 -1.50
N ARG A 78 37.92 -5.85 -2.29
CA ARG A 78 39.27 -5.48 -1.81
C ARG A 78 39.58 -4.00 -2.00
N ASN A 79 39.18 -3.41 -3.12
CA ASN A 79 39.55 -2.05 -3.51
C ASN A 79 38.38 -1.33 -4.21
N PRO A 80 37.25 -1.08 -3.53
CA PRO A 80 36.01 -0.59 -4.16
C PRO A 80 36.16 0.74 -4.91
N PHE A 81 37.10 1.58 -4.48
CA PHE A 81 37.33 2.93 -5.04
C PHE A 81 38.41 3.00 -6.12
N ARG A 82 38.93 1.85 -6.58
CA ARG A 82 39.89 1.83 -7.69
C ARG A 82 39.21 2.39 -8.95
N GLY A 83 39.85 3.32 -9.64
CA GLY A 83 39.27 3.99 -10.82
C GLY A 83 38.75 3.02 -11.90
N THR A 84 39.44 1.89 -12.10
CA THR A 84 39.03 0.83 -13.04
C THR A 84 37.73 0.11 -12.64
N LEU A 85 37.33 0.19 -11.37
CA LEU A 85 36.13 -0.46 -10.81
C LEU A 85 34.94 0.50 -10.67
N ARG A 86 35.09 1.77 -11.04
CA ARG A 86 34.06 2.81 -10.84
C ARG A 86 32.68 2.42 -11.36
N LEU A 87 32.59 1.82 -12.54
CA LEU A 87 31.30 1.41 -13.12
C LEU A 87 30.65 0.26 -12.35
N TYR A 88 31.45 -0.69 -11.85
CA TYR A 88 30.94 -1.78 -11.00
C TYR A 88 30.47 -1.25 -9.65
N PHE A 89 31.19 -0.28 -9.08
CA PHE A 89 30.82 0.39 -7.85
C PHE A 89 29.49 1.15 -8.01
N LEU A 90 29.33 1.95 -9.07
CA LEU A 90 28.08 2.66 -9.36
C LEU A 90 26.90 1.70 -9.57
N GLN A 91 27.12 0.59 -10.28
CA GLN A 91 26.12 -0.46 -10.41
C GLN A 91 25.74 -1.07 -9.06
N CYS A 92 26.71 -1.31 -8.18
CA CYS A 92 26.47 -1.82 -6.83
C CYS A 92 25.62 -0.85 -6.01
N VAL A 93 25.99 0.44 -5.98
CA VAL A 93 25.24 1.50 -5.29
C VAL A 93 23.82 1.60 -5.82
N ASN A 94 23.62 1.63 -7.14
CA ASN A 94 22.29 1.71 -7.74
C ASN A 94 21.36 0.55 -7.31
N ARG A 95 21.91 -0.67 -7.21
CA ARG A 95 21.15 -1.85 -6.75
C ARG A 95 20.93 -1.84 -5.24
N TRP A 96 21.88 -1.35 -4.47
CA TRP A 96 21.71 -1.17 -3.03
C TRP A 96 20.61 -0.17 -2.73
N LEU A 97 20.58 0.98 -3.41
CA LEU A 97 19.50 1.97 -3.29
C LEU A 97 18.13 1.33 -3.52
N PHE A 98 18.00 0.49 -4.55
CA PHE A 98 16.76 -0.25 -4.80
C PHE A 98 16.36 -1.18 -3.67
N TRP A 99 17.28 -2.02 -3.17
CA TRP A 99 16.94 -2.96 -2.10
C TRP A 99 16.70 -2.27 -0.75
N PHE A 100 17.40 -1.16 -0.46
CA PHE A 100 17.11 -0.33 0.71
C PHE A 100 15.73 0.34 0.61
N ALA A 101 15.41 0.95 -0.54
CA ALA A 101 14.09 1.52 -0.77
C ALA A 101 12.99 0.45 -0.66
N THR A 102 13.23 -0.75 -1.18
CA THR A 102 12.33 -1.90 -1.05
C THR A 102 12.11 -2.28 0.41
N ALA A 103 13.17 -2.40 1.21
CA ALA A 103 13.08 -2.72 2.63
C ALA A 103 12.28 -1.66 3.41
N ILE A 104 12.53 -0.37 3.14
CA ILE A 104 11.78 0.73 3.77
C ILE A 104 10.31 0.67 3.37
N ALA A 105 10.01 0.54 2.07
CA ALA A 105 8.65 0.45 1.55
C ALA A 105 7.87 -0.70 2.22
N LEU A 106 8.45 -1.91 2.28
CA LEU A 106 7.84 -3.05 2.95
C LEU A 106 7.61 -2.79 4.43
N SER A 107 8.59 -2.20 5.14
CA SER A 107 8.46 -1.90 6.57
C SER A 107 7.37 -0.88 6.91
N LEU A 108 7.08 0.04 5.98
CA LEU A 108 6.02 1.04 6.14
C LEU A 108 4.64 0.49 5.77
N ALA A 109 4.59 -0.48 4.85
CA ALA A 109 3.36 -0.88 4.16
C ALA A 109 2.72 -2.18 4.68
N ILE A 110 3.52 -3.10 5.24
CA ILE A 110 3.01 -4.33 5.88
C ILE A 110 2.12 -3.92 7.06
N ILE A 111 1.00 -4.61 7.24
CA ILE A 111 0.01 -4.37 8.31
C ILE A 111 0.24 -5.37 9.44
N PRO A 112 0.85 -4.99 10.57
CA PRO A 112 1.19 -5.93 11.65
C PRO A 112 0.02 -6.67 12.28
N ILE A 113 -1.18 -6.08 12.31
CA ILE A 113 -2.32 -6.63 13.04
C ILE A 113 -2.95 -7.85 12.36
N GLN A 114 -2.65 -8.08 11.08
CA GLN A 114 -3.15 -9.24 10.31
C GLN A 114 -2.36 -10.52 10.56
N PHE A 115 -1.31 -10.47 11.39
CA PHE A 115 -0.42 -11.61 11.63
C PHE A 115 -0.66 -12.19 13.01
N GLU A 116 -0.67 -13.51 13.10
CA GLU A 116 -0.68 -14.20 14.38
C GLU A 116 0.64 -13.98 15.15
N PRO A 117 0.65 -14.17 16.48
CA PRO A 117 1.86 -14.04 17.28
C PRO A 117 3.04 -14.85 16.73
N GLY A 118 4.09 -14.15 16.30
CA GLY A 118 5.32 -14.73 15.75
C GLY A 118 5.38 -14.79 14.22
N GLU A 119 4.25 -14.82 13.50
CA GLU A 119 4.24 -14.85 12.03
C GLU A 119 4.87 -13.59 11.43
N LEU A 120 4.52 -12.41 11.98
CA LEU A 120 5.12 -11.15 11.57
C LEU A 120 6.65 -11.15 11.76
N SER A 121 7.13 -11.70 12.87
CA SER A 121 8.56 -11.79 13.16
C SER A 121 9.27 -12.74 12.19
N GLN A 122 8.64 -13.87 11.85
CA GLN A 122 9.16 -14.81 10.86
C GLN A 122 9.21 -14.19 9.45
N LEU A 123 8.14 -13.50 9.03
CA LEU A 123 8.09 -12.79 7.76
C LEU A 123 9.16 -11.69 7.69
N ALA A 124 9.27 -10.88 8.75
CA ALA A 124 10.28 -9.83 8.84
C ALA A 124 11.70 -10.40 8.78
N LEU A 125 11.97 -11.53 9.44
CA LEU A 125 13.24 -12.23 9.38
C LEU A 125 13.52 -12.74 7.96
N LEU A 126 12.54 -13.38 7.32
CA LEU A 126 12.68 -13.92 5.96
C LEU A 126 12.97 -12.82 4.94
N LEU A 127 12.21 -11.71 4.98
CA LEU A 127 12.43 -10.56 4.11
C LEU A 127 13.76 -9.88 4.41
N GLY A 128 14.13 -9.74 5.69
CA GLY A 128 15.41 -9.18 6.12
C GLY A 128 16.60 -9.98 5.59
N ILE A 129 16.60 -11.30 5.77
CA ILE A 129 17.64 -12.20 5.22
C ILE A 129 17.68 -12.12 3.70
N SER A 130 16.52 -12.05 3.05
CA SER A 130 16.44 -11.92 1.58
C SER A 130 17.10 -10.64 1.10
N ILE A 131 16.78 -9.50 1.72
CA ILE A 131 17.39 -8.20 1.40
C ILE A 131 18.89 -8.22 1.67
N LEU A 132 19.34 -8.71 2.83
CA LEU A 132 20.76 -8.80 3.16
C LEU A 132 21.54 -9.68 2.16
N THR A 133 20.94 -10.80 1.74
CA THR A 133 21.50 -11.68 0.71
C THR A 133 21.61 -10.93 -0.62
N LEU A 134 20.54 -10.24 -1.04
CA LEU A 134 20.50 -9.49 -2.29
C LEU A 134 21.49 -8.32 -2.30
N LEU A 135 21.71 -7.65 -1.16
CA LEU A 135 22.74 -6.62 -0.98
C LEU A 135 24.14 -7.23 -1.08
N GLY A 136 24.42 -8.31 -0.35
CA GLY A 136 25.72 -8.98 -0.34
C GLY A 136 26.14 -9.50 -1.72
N LEU A 137 25.21 -10.07 -2.48
CA LEU A 137 25.48 -10.56 -3.85
C LEU A 137 25.83 -9.43 -4.86
N GLN A 138 25.67 -8.15 -4.50
CA GLN A 138 26.12 -7.04 -5.36
C GLN A 138 27.61 -6.74 -5.22
N LEU A 139 28.27 -7.18 -4.15
CA LEU A 139 29.72 -7.01 -3.94
C LEU A 139 30.57 -7.83 -4.94
N VAL A 140 29.96 -8.84 -5.56
CA VAL A 140 30.60 -9.69 -6.58
C VAL A 140 29.78 -9.63 -7.87
N PRO A 141 29.80 -8.51 -8.61
CA PRO A 141 29.02 -8.38 -9.83
C PRO A 141 29.62 -9.19 -10.98
N SER A 142 28.81 -9.44 -12.00
CA SER A 142 29.33 -9.92 -13.28
C SER A 142 30.11 -8.79 -13.97
N ARG A 143 31.21 -9.16 -14.65
CA ARG A 143 32.02 -8.31 -15.53
C ARG A 143 31.20 -7.71 -16.68
N ARG A 144 30.05 -8.31 -17.01
CA ARG A 144 29.11 -7.79 -18.02
C ARG A 144 28.13 -6.81 -17.38
N ILE A 145 28.38 -5.52 -17.58
CA ILE A 145 27.46 -4.45 -17.17
C ILE A 145 26.33 -4.33 -18.18
N SER A 146 25.09 -4.32 -17.69
CA SER A 146 23.89 -4.17 -18.52
C SER A 146 23.26 -2.82 -18.20
N LEU A 147 23.31 -1.91 -19.18
CA LEU A 147 22.68 -0.59 -19.06
C LEU A 147 21.18 -0.72 -18.75
N VAL A 148 20.47 -1.57 -19.49
CA VAL A 148 19.03 -1.79 -19.34
C VAL A 148 18.65 -2.18 -17.90
N ARG A 149 19.36 -3.15 -17.31
CA ARG A 149 19.09 -3.56 -15.91
C ARG A 149 19.39 -2.43 -14.93
N ASN A 150 20.45 -1.66 -15.14
CA ASN A 150 20.78 -0.53 -14.26
C ASN A 150 19.75 0.59 -14.36
N VAL A 151 19.25 0.89 -15.57
CA VAL A 151 18.13 1.82 -15.75
C VAL A 151 16.88 1.32 -15.02
N ALA A 152 16.54 0.03 -15.13
CA ALA A 152 15.40 -0.54 -14.41
C ALA A 152 15.53 -0.44 -12.88
N TYR A 153 16.70 -0.76 -12.33
CA TYR A 153 16.98 -0.55 -10.89
C TYR A 153 16.87 0.91 -10.49
N ALA A 154 17.41 1.83 -11.32
CA ALA A 154 17.38 3.26 -11.06
C ALA A 154 15.94 3.80 -11.02
N ALA A 155 15.15 3.46 -12.05
CA ALA A 155 13.74 3.81 -12.11
C ALA A 155 12.99 3.26 -10.89
N GLY A 156 13.22 1.99 -10.55
CA GLY A 156 12.58 1.34 -9.42
C GLY A 156 12.82 2.04 -8.09
N TRP A 157 14.07 2.38 -7.76
CA TRP A 157 14.35 3.03 -6.47
C TRP A 157 13.91 4.49 -6.45
N VAL A 158 13.95 5.20 -7.58
CA VAL A 158 13.38 6.55 -7.69
C VAL A 158 11.87 6.52 -7.44
N CYS A 159 11.14 5.61 -8.09
CA CYS A 159 9.70 5.45 -7.88
C CYS A 159 9.37 5.12 -6.41
N LEU A 160 10.04 4.14 -5.81
CA LEU A 160 9.85 3.80 -4.40
C LEU A 160 10.18 4.96 -3.48
N THR A 161 11.23 5.74 -3.77
CA THR A 161 11.61 6.89 -2.95
C THR A 161 10.54 7.97 -2.98
N VAL A 162 9.95 8.25 -4.14
CA VAL A 162 8.82 9.20 -4.26
C VAL A 162 7.64 8.74 -3.40
N GLU A 163 7.29 7.45 -3.45
CA GLU A 163 6.19 6.91 -2.65
C GLU A 163 6.50 6.93 -1.15
N ILE A 164 7.72 6.57 -0.73
CA ILE A 164 8.17 6.68 0.67
C ILE A 164 8.08 8.12 1.15
N VAL A 165 8.56 9.08 0.37
CA VAL A 165 8.51 10.52 0.70
C VAL A 165 7.06 10.97 0.92
N ARG A 166 6.11 10.53 0.09
CA ARG A 166 4.68 10.83 0.27
C ARG A 166 4.09 10.27 1.56
N ILE A 167 4.61 9.15 2.06
CA ILE A 167 4.18 8.53 3.31
C ILE A 167 4.74 9.28 4.52
N VAL A 168 6.03 9.61 4.49
CA VAL A 168 6.74 10.10 5.68
C VAL A 168 6.68 11.61 5.85
N LEU A 169 6.57 12.37 4.76
CA LEU A 169 6.51 13.83 4.86
C LEU A 169 5.08 14.31 5.13
N PRO A 170 4.88 15.18 6.14
CA PRO A 170 3.56 15.72 6.43
C PRO A 170 3.06 16.58 5.26
N PRO A 171 1.75 16.58 4.98
CA PRO A 171 1.16 17.46 3.98
C PRO A 171 1.23 18.94 4.39
N SER A 172 1.04 19.81 3.40
CA SER A 172 0.72 21.22 3.66
C SER A 172 -0.50 21.33 4.58
N THR A 173 -0.47 22.24 5.54
CA THR A 173 -1.56 22.45 6.51
C THR A 173 -2.77 23.18 5.92
N SER A 174 -2.75 23.55 4.63
CA SER A 174 -3.72 24.45 4.00
C SER A 174 -4.87 23.76 3.25
N GLU A 175 -4.89 22.43 3.15
CA GLU A 175 -5.90 21.69 2.36
C GLU A 175 -6.61 20.64 3.22
N GLY A 176 -7.95 20.56 3.08
CA GLY A 176 -8.78 19.52 3.70
C GLY A 176 -9.76 20.00 4.77
N ILE A 177 -10.57 19.06 5.27
CA ILE A 177 -11.52 19.28 6.38
C ILE A 177 -11.00 18.58 7.65
N THR A 178 -11.13 19.26 8.79
CA THR A 178 -10.78 18.69 10.10
C THR A 178 -12.03 18.16 10.79
N ILE A 179 -12.00 16.89 11.18
CA ILE A 179 -13.11 16.18 11.79
C ILE A 179 -12.75 15.61 13.18
N ALA A 180 -13.77 15.32 13.98
CA ALA A 180 -13.61 14.51 15.20
C ALA A 180 -13.63 13.02 14.87
N ALA A 181 -13.19 12.20 15.83
CA ALA A 181 -13.26 10.75 15.72
C ALA A 181 -14.74 10.29 15.63
N PRO A 182 -15.15 9.59 14.56
CA PRO A 182 -16.51 9.09 14.40
C PRO A 182 -16.76 7.79 15.19
N PHE A 183 -15.99 7.53 16.24
CA PHE A 183 -16.00 6.26 16.96
C PHE A 183 -15.52 6.43 18.40
N ARG A 184 -15.74 5.38 19.21
CA ARG A 184 -15.19 5.22 20.56
C ARG A 184 -14.20 4.06 20.60
N GLY A 185 -13.37 4.04 21.63
CA GLY A 185 -12.38 2.97 21.83
C GLY A 185 -11.14 3.14 20.95
N GLU A 186 -10.38 2.05 20.83
CA GLU A 186 -9.17 1.98 20.01
C GLU A 186 -9.51 1.48 18.61
N TRP A 187 -8.97 2.17 17.61
CA TRP A 187 -9.14 1.85 16.19
C TRP A 187 -7.78 1.86 15.50
N TYR A 188 -7.75 1.32 14.30
CA TYR A 188 -6.56 1.14 13.51
C TYR A 188 -6.79 1.56 12.07
N ILE A 189 -5.85 2.31 11.49
CA ILE A 189 -5.91 2.67 10.07
C ILE A 189 -5.34 1.53 9.24
N PHE A 190 -6.23 0.83 8.55
CA PHE A 190 -5.89 -0.31 7.72
C PHE A 190 -5.50 0.14 6.30
N HIS A 191 -6.30 1.04 5.72
CA HIS A 191 -5.96 1.77 4.50
C HIS A 191 -5.97 3.27 4.80
N GLY A 192 -4.86 3.94 4.47
CA GLY A 192 -4.78 5.38 4.66
C GLY A 192 -3.42 5.96 4.33
N GLY A 193 -3.40 7.24 3.96
CA GLY A 193 -2.21 7.96 3.54
C GLY A 193 -2.12 8.17 2.03
N ARG A 194 -1.01 8.77 1.61
CA ARG A 194 -0.87 9.43 0.29
C ARG A 194 -0.05 8.63 -0.71
N SER A 195 -0.10 7.30 -0.63
CA SER A 195 0.66 6.43 -1.51
C SER A 195 -0.05 5.09 -1.69
N PRO A 196 -0.01 4.48 -2.90
CA PRO A 196 -0.55 3.14 -3.13
C PRO A 196 0.17 2.03 -2.35
N LEU A 197 1.34 2.33 -1.78
CA LEU A 197 2.00 1.41 -0.85
C LEU A 197 1.19 1.25 0.45
N VAL A 198 0.43 2.26 0.88
CA VAL A 198 -0.28 2.28 2.17
C VAL A 198 -1.79 2.47 2.05
N ASN A 199 -2.27 2.90 0.89
CA ASN A 199 -3.67 3.17 0.64
C ASN A 199 -4.07 2.72 -0.77
N HIS A 200 -4.88 1.67 -0.88
CA HIS A 200 -5.29 1.14 -2.16
C HIS A 200 -6.23 2.09 -2.91
N HIS A 201 -6.88 3.01 -2.20
CA HIS A 201 -7.74 4.06 -2.77
C HIS A 201 -6.96 5.16 -3.47
N TYR A 202 -5.68 5.36 -3.13
CA TYR A 202 -4.89 6.52 -3.58
C TYR A 202 -4.82 6.71 -5.12
N PRO A 203 -4.71 5.65 -5.95
CA PRO A 203 -4.76 5.81 -7.41
C PRO A 203 -6.07 6.43 -7.91
N LEU A 204 -7.21 6.13 -7.26
CA LEU A 204 -8.53 6.58 -7.66
C LEU A 204 -8.80 7.99 -7.11
N ALA A 205 -9.05 8.95 -7.99
CA ALA A 205 -9.22 10.35 -7.58
C ALA A 205 -10.49 10.58 -6.73
N SER A 206 -11.55 9.81 -6.93
CA SER A 206 -12.78 9.87 -6.14
C SER A 206 -12.64 9.33 -4.72
N GLN A 207 -11.59 8.53 -4.45
CA GLN A 207 -11.36 7.89 -3.16
C GLN A 207 -9.96 8.16 -2.59
N ARG A 208 -9.17 9.03 -3.23
CA ARG A 208 -7.73 9.21 -2.97
C ARG A 208 -7.34 9.44 -1.50
N HIS A 209 -8.26 10.02 -0.75
CA HIS A 209 -8.11 10.39 0.66
C HIS A 209 -9.02 9.61 1.60
N ALA A 210 -9.69 8.57 1.09
CA ALA A 210 -10.48 7.66 1.89
C ALA A 210 -9.61 6.88 2.87
N LEU A 211 -10.22 6.55 3.99
CA LEU A 211 -9.64 5.75 5.05
C LEU A 211 -10.55 4.56 5.33
N ASP A 212 -9.92 3.40 5.49
CA ASP A 212 -10.58 2.21 6.03
C ASP A 212 -10.04 1.95 7.43
N LEU A 213 -10.95 1.97 8.40
CA LEU A 213 -10.62 1.84 9.81
C LEU A 213 -11.25 0.59 10.40
N VAL A 214 -10.46 -0.19 11.13
CA VAL A 214 -10.94 -1.33 11.91
C VAL A 214 -10.87 -1.02 13.40
N ALA A 215 -11.85 -1.48 14.17
CA ALA A 215 -11.81 -1.36 15.61
C ALA A 215 -10.88 -2.43 16.20
N LEU A 216 -10.29 -2.15 17.35
CA LEU A 216 -9.47 -3.11 18.08
C LEU A 216 -10.12 -3.43 19.43
N ASP A 217 -10.18 -4.71 19.74
CA ASP A 217 -10.51 -5.23 21.07
C ASP A 217 -9.27 -5.92 21.66
N GLU A 218 -8.74 -5.35 22.74
CA GLU A 218 -7.46 -5.78 23.36
C GLU A 218 -6.31 -5.88 22.32
N GLY A 219 -6.26 -4.92 21.40
CA GLY A 219 -5.21 -4.84 20.37
C GLY A 219 -5.37 -5.82 19.21
N ARG A 220 -6.49 -6.54 19.11
CA ARG A 220 -6.83 -7.45 18.00
C ARG A 220 -8.07 -6.97 17.25
N GLU A 221 -8.04 -7.09 15.93
CA GLU A 221 -9.20 -6.75 15.08
C GLU A 221 -10.27 -7.85 15.09
N MET A 222 -9.86 -9.11 15.33
CA MET A 222 -10.73 -10.27 15.26
C MET A 222 -10.43 -11.28 16.38
N LYS A 223 -11.47 -11.92 16.91
CA LYS A 223 -11.41 -13.03 17.87
C LYS A 223 -12.45 -14.10 17.51
N GLY A 224 -12.03 -15.36 17.41
CA GLY A 224 -12.94 -16.49 17.17
C GLY A 224 -12.90 -16.99 15.73
N ASP A 225 -14.08 -17.22 15.14
CA ASP A 225 -14.24 -17.82 13.81
C ASP A 225 -14.14 -16.75 12.72
N PRO A 226 -13.09 -16.75 11.87
CA PRO A 226 -12.90 -15.71 10.85
C PRO A 226 -14.01 -15.68 9.79
N ALA A 227 -14.86 -16.70 9.70
CA ALA A 227 -16.00 -16.69 8.77
C ALA A 227 -17.22 -15.91 9.30
N ARG A 228 -17.18 -15.39 10.54
CA ARG A 228 -18.32 -14.72 11.18
C ARG A 228 -18.08 -13.23 11.35
N LEU A 229 -19.07 -12.43 10.99
CA LEU A 229 -19.04 -10.97 11.17
C LEU A 229 -18.83 -10.57 12.63
N GLU A 230 -19.46 -11.29 13.56
CA GLU A 230 -19.38 -11.03 15.01
C GLU A 230 -18.01 -11.29 15.61
N SER A 231 -17.13 -11.99 14.87
CA SER A 231 -15.75 -12.19 15.31
C SER A 231 -14.88 -10.95 15.11
N TYR A 232 -15.32 -9.96 14.33
CA TYR A 232 -14.60 -8.71 14.09
C TYR A 232 -15.03 -7.63 15.07
N ALA A 233 -14.08 -7.00 15.74
CA ALA A 233 -14.33 -6.00 16.79
C ALA A 233 -15.06 -4.76 16.27
N ALA A 234 -14.91 -4.45 14.97
CA ALA A 234 -15.61 -3.37 14.29
C ALA A 234 -17.11 -3.64 14.12
N TYR A 235 -17.53 -4.88 13.89
CA TYR A 235 -18.90 -5.20 13.55
C TYR A 235 -19.87 -4.80 14.68
N GLY A 236 -20.89 -4.00 14.35
CA GLY A 236 -21.87 -3.51 15.29
C GLY A 236 -21.43 -2.33 16.18
N GLN A 237 -20.19 -1.86 16.07
CA GLN A 237 -19.70 -0.68 16.81
C GLN A 237 -20.53 0.55 16.45
N VAL A 238 -20.85 1.37 17.45
CA VAL A 238 -21.58 2.62 17.24
C VAL A 238 -20.67 3.64 16.59
N LEU A 239 -21.14 4.19 15.48
CA LEU A 239 -20.48 5.25 14.73
C LEU A 239 -21.17 6.59 15.02
N LEU A 240 -20.35 7.64 15.13
CA LEU A 240 -20.76 8.98 15.53
C LEU A 240 -20.57 9.96 14.39
N SER A 241 -21.33 11.06 14.41
CA SER A 241 -21.13 12.15 13.47
C SER A 241 -19.74 12.77 13.70
N PRO A 242 -18.86 12.79 12.69
CA PRO A 242 -17.54 13.38 12.80
C PRO A 242 -17.57 14.92 12.77
N VAL A 243 -18.70 15.51 12.39
CA VAL A 243 -18.91 16.95 12.19
C VAL A 243 -20.32 17.38 12.62
N ASP A 244 -20.52 18.69 12.79
CA ASP A 244 -21.85 19.28 12.71
C ASP A 244 -22.27 19.34 11.23
N GLY A 245 -23.53 19.06 10.91
CA GLY A 245 -23.99 19.14 9.54
C GLY A 245 -25.40 18.61 9.33
N ARG A 246 -25.79 18.46 8.07
CA ARG A 246 -27.10 17.95 7.66
C ARG A 246 -26.96 16.66 6.88
N ILE A 247 -27.77 15.66 7.20
CA ILE A 247 -27.80 14.40 6.45
C ILE A 247 -28.35 14.66 5.04
N SER A 248 -27.55 14.36 4.02
CA SER A 248 -27.88 14.57 2.61
C SER A 248 -28.39 13.29 1.93
N HIS A 249 -27.79 12.14 2.26
CA HIS A 249 -28.15 10.82 1.72
C HIS A 249 -28.08 9.74 2.80
N VAL A 250 -28.96 8.74 2.69
CA VAL A 250 -29.04 7.56 3.56
C VAL A 250 -29.42 6.35 2.72
N VAL A 251 -28.68 5.26 2.88
CA VAL A 251 -29.05 3.90 2.42
C VAL A 251 -28.89 2.96 3.62
N ASN A 252 -29.90 2.12 3.89
CA ASN A 252 -29.98 1.34 5.14
C ASN A 252 -30.63 -0.05 4.99
N ASP A 253 -30.95 -0.46 3.77
CA ASP A 253 -31.73 -1.66 3.43
C ASP A 253 -30.90 -2.75 2.72
N ARG A 254 -29.57 -2.63 2.74
CA ARG A 254 -28.65 -3.59 2.12
C ARG A 254 -28.19 -4.60 3.16
N ALA A 255 -28.21 -5.88 2.80
CA ALA A 255 -27.68 -6.93 3.66
C ALA A 255 -26.17 -6.74 3.89
N ASP A 256 -25.68 -7.18 5.04
CA ASP A 256 -24.25 -7.35 5.24
C ASP A 256 -23.75 -8.55 4.40
N GLU A 257 -22.65 -8.37 3.70
CA GLU A 257 -21.98 -9.44 2.95
C GLU A 257 -21.31 -10.45 3.89
N LYS A 258 -21.14 -11.68 3.42
CA LYS A 258 -20.31 -12.65 4.14
C LYS A 258 -18.84 -12.24 4.07
N ILE A 259 -18.03 -12.73 5.01
CA ILE A 259 -16.59 -12.50 4.97
C ILE A 259 -16.00 -13.00 3.65
N GLY A 260 -15.29 -12.12 2.96
CA GLY A 260 -14.68 -12.37 1.64
C GLY A 260 -15.64 -12.29 0.45
N GLU A 261 -16.94 -12.06 0.63
CA GLU A 261 -17.90 -11.70 -0.42
C GLU A 261 -18.01 -10.17 -0.51
N SER A 262 -18.37 -9.62 -1.69
CA SER A 262 -18.46 -8.17 -1.92
C SER A 262 -19.51 -7.85 -2.99
N ASP A 263 -20.27 -6.77 -2.80
CA ASP A 263 -21.16 -6.21 -3.83
C ASP A 263 -20.41 -5.16 -4.67
N LEU A 264 -20.11 -5.51 -5.92
CA LEU A 264 -19.39 -4.63 -6.86
C LEU A 264 -20.31 -3.65 -7.60
N GLU A 265 -21.63 -3.81 -7.48
CA GLU A 265 -22.60 -2.89 -8.08
C GLU A 265 -22.92 -1.74 -7.11
N GLN A 266 -22.93 -2.01 -5.81
CA GLN A 266 -23.24 -1.02 -4.76
C GLN A 266 -22.03 -0.80 -3.86
N LEU A 267 -21.07 -0.04 -4.37
CA LEU A 267 -19.74 0.06 -3.76
C LEU A 267 -19.77 0.53 -2.30
N ALA A 268 -20.62 1.50 -1.97
CA ALA A 268 -20.72 2.05 -0.61
C ALA A 268 -21.58 1.21 0.35
N GLY A 269 -22.41 0.29 -0.15
CA GLY A 269 -23.40 -0.43 0.66
C GLY A 269 -24.37 0.49 1.40
N ASN A 270 -24.77 0.13 2.62
CA ASN A 270 -25.45 1.07 3.51
C ASN A 270 -24.49 2.19 3.90
N HIS A 271 -24.94 3.42 3.78
CA HIS A 271 -24.09 4.57 4.01
C HIS A 271 -24.91 5.81 4.41
N VAL A 272 -24.20 6.75 5.01
CA VAL A 272 -24.70 8.09 5.33
C VAL A 272 -23.76 9.11 4.72
N VAL A 273 -24.33 10.12 4.06
CA VAL A 273 -23.58 11.29 3.57
C VAL A 273 -24.00 12.52 4.34
N ILE A 274 -23.05 13.19 4.99
CA ILE A 274 -23.28 14.39 5.80
C ILE A 274 -22.77 15.60 5.03
N ASP A 275 -23.65 16.56 4.75
CA ASP A 275 -23.29 17.90 4.26
C ASP A 275 -22.65 18.68 5.41
N ALA A 276 -21.33 18.87 5.32
CA ALA A 276 -20.52 19.59 6.31
C ALA A 276 -20.41 21.09 6.00
N GLY A 277 -21.13 21.58 4.97
CA GLY A 277 -21.04 22.93 4.45
C GLY A 277 -19.85 23.17 3.53
N ASN A 278 -19.80 24.35 2.91
CA ASN A 278 -18.73 24.78 2.00
C ASN A 278 -18.48 23.83 0.81
N GLY A 279 -19.50 23.08 0.38
CA GLY A 279 -19.36 22.11 -0.72
C GLY A 279 -18.53 20.88 -0.35
N ILE A 280 -18.51 20.51 0.94
CA ILE A 280 -17.82 19.32 1.44
C ILE A 280 -18.87 18.36 2.03
N TRP A 281 -18.81 17.10 1.60
CA TRP A 281 -19.62 16.02 2.13
C TRP A 281 -18.74 14.97 2.79
N ILE A 282 -19.20 14.39 3.89
CA ILE A 282 -18.56 13.27 4.57
C ILE A 282 -19.37 12.01 4.30
N LEU A 283 -18.76 11.05 3.61
CA LEU A 283 -19.31 9.71 3.41
C LEU A 283 -18.86 8.80 4.56
N MET A 284 -19.80 8.07 5.14
CA MET A 284 -19.54 6.94 6.04
C MET A 284 -20.25 5.71 5.46
N ALA A 285 -19.48 4.71 5.04
CA ALA A 285 -19.96 3.56 4.24
C ALA A 285 -19.76 2.22 4.97
N HIS A 286 -20.24 1.14 4.32
CA HIS A 286 -20.23 -0.23 4.85
C HIS A 286 -20.98 -0.38 6.17
N LEU A 287 -22.07 0.38 6.34
CA LEU A 287 -22.87 0.36 7.57
C LEU A 287 -23.67 -0.93 7.69
N LYS A 288 -24.00 -1.30 8.92
CA LYS A 288 -24.79 -2.51 9.20
C LYS A 288 -26.23 -2.35 8.73
N GLU A 289 -26.78 -3.41 8.14
CA GLU A 289 -28.19 -3.47 7.71
C GLU A 289 -29.15 -2.98 8.81
N GLY A 290 -30.04 -2.06 8.45
CA GLY A 290 -31.07 -1.53 9.34
C GLY A 290 -30.55 -0.73 10.53
N SER A 291 -29.26 -0.38 10.59
CA SER A 291 -28.65 0.24 11.77
C SER A 291 -28.57 1.77 11.74
N VAL A 292 -28.84 2.41 10.60
CA VAL A 292 -28.81 3.87 10.49
C VAL A 292 -29.92 4.50 11.36
N LEU A 293 -29.52 5.44 12.21
CA LEU A 293 -30.36 6.10 13.23
C LEU A 293 -30.87 7.49 12.82
N VAL A 294 -30.45 7.95 11.63
CA VAL A 294 -30.73 9.30 11.13
C VAL A 294 -31.47 9.25 9.81
N SER A 295 -32.16 10.35 9.48
CA SER A 295 -32.93 10.48 8.23
C SER A 295 -32.38 11.60 7.34
N LYS A 296 -32.59 11.48 6.03
CA LYS A 296 -32.28 12.56 5.08
C LYS A 296 -32.96 13.88 5.51
N GLY A 297 -32.19 14.96 5.50
CA GLY A 297 -32.61 16.29 5.93
C GLY A 297 -32.43 16.58 7.42
N GLN A 298 -32.10 15.58 8.24
CA GLN A 298 -31.87 15.76 9.68
C GLN A 298 -30.57 16.54 9.93
N GLU A 299 -30.63 17.51 10.84
CA GLU A 299 -29.44 18.18 11.38
C GLU A 299 -28.82 17.30 12.48
N VAL A 300 -27.50 17.14 12.45
CA VAL A 300 -26.73 16.35 13.42
C VAL A 300 -25.60 17.19 14.00
N LYS A 301 -25.27 16.92 15.25
CA LYS A 301 -24.12 17.48 15.95
C LYS A 301 -22.98 16.48 16.00
N GLN A 302 -21.76 17.00 16.01
CA GLN A 302 -20.57 16.19 16.20
C GLN A 302 -20.71 15.34 17.47
N GLY A 303 -20.52 14.03 17.34
CA GLY A 303 -20.68 13.07 18.44
C GLY A 303 -22.07 12.43 18.54
N ASP A 304 -23.05 12.87 17.76
CA ASP A 304 -24.36 12.22 17.69
C ASP A 304 -24.22 10.81 17.10
N PRO A 305 -24.92 9.79 17.63
CA PRO A 305 -24.96 8.47 17.01
C PRO A 305 -25.61 8.50 15.62
N ILE A 306 -24.92 7.93 14.62
CA ILE A 306 -25.38 7.91 13.23
C ILE A 306 -25.82 6.52 12.80
N ALA A 307 -25.02 5.49 13.07
CA ALA A 307 -25.26 4.13 12.61
C ALA A 307 -24.40 3.13 13.40
N ARG A 308 -24.40 1.86 12.97
CA ARG A 308 -23.42 0.87 13.38
C ARG A 308 -22.54 0.45 12.21
N CYS A 309 -21.29 0.18 12.50
CA CYS A 309 -20.36 -0.40 11.54
C CYS A 309 -20.84 -1.81 11.12
N GLY A 310 -20.79 -2.11 9.83
CA GLY A 310 -21.30 -3.35 9.24
C GLY A 310 -20.31 -3.94 8.26
N ASN A 311 -20.85 -4.64 7.26
CA ASN A 311 -20.10 -5.26 6.17
C ASN A 311 -20.90 -5.28 4.86
N SER A 312 -21.69 -4.25 4.58
CA SER A 312 -22.43 -4.13 3.32
C SER A 312 -21.61 -3.46 2.21
N GLY A 313 -21.89 -3.79 0.94
CA GLY A 313 -21.25 -3.15 -0.22
C GLY A 313 -19.92 -3.81 -0.64
N ASN A 314 -19.01 -3.03 -1.24
CA ASN A 314 -17.72 -3.53 -1.69
C ASN A 314 -16.71 -3.58 -0.53
N THR A 315 -16.81 -4.61 0.30
CA THR A 315 -15.98 -4.83 1.49
C THR A 315 -15.51 -6.27 1.57
N SER A 316 -14.39 -6.55 2.24
CA SER A 316 -13.92 -7.91 2.52
C SER A 316 -14.21 -8.37 3.95
N GLU A 317 -14.27 -7.44 4.89
CA GLU A 317 -14.47 -7.67 6.33
C GLU A 317 -14.97 -6.40 7.03
N PRO A 318 -15.62 -6.50 8.21
CA PRO A 318 -16.21 -5.35 8.89
C PRO A 318 -15.22 -4.21 9.18
N HIS A 319 -15.48 -3.03 8.61
CA HIS A 319 -14.68 -1.83 8.81
C HIS A 319 -15.50 -0.57 8.54
N LEU A 320 -15.01 0.59 9.01
CA LEU A 320 -15.54 1.89 8.62
C LEU A 320 -14.73 2.43 7.44
N HIS A 321 -15.37 2.58 6.28
CA HIS A 321 -14.88 3.44 5.22
C HIS A 321 -15.38 4.87 5.44
N ILE A 322 -14.47 5.84 5.47
CA ILE A 322 -14.79 7.26 5.61
C ILE A 322 -13.97 8.12 4.65
N GLN A 323 -14.63 9.07 4.00
CA GLN A 323 -13.97 10.08 3.19
C GLN A 323 -14.69 11.42 3.23
N ALA A 324 -13.94 12.49 2.98
CA ALA A 324 -14.50 13.77 2.55
C ALA A 324 -14.50 13.84 1.03
N GLN A 325 -15.53 14.45 0.44
CA GLN A 325 -15.71 14.55 -1.01
C GLN A 325 -16.36 15.88 -1.41
N ASP A 326 -16.16 16.31 -2.65
CA ASP A 326 -16.65 17.58 -3.22
C ASP A 326 -18.02 17.49 -3.92
N ASN A 327 -18.67 16.33 -3.83
CA ASN A 327 -19.98 16.05 -4.42
C ASN A 327 -20.78 15.16 -3.46
N PRO A 328 -22.09 15.36 -3.25
CA PRO A 328 -22.91 14.48 -2.41
C PRO A 328 -23.02 13.05 -2.94
N ASP A 329 -22.85 12.83 -4.25
CA ASP A 329 -22.91 11.51 -4.88
C ASP A 329 -21.52 10.86 -4.93
N PHE A 330 -21.35 9.75 -4.20
CA PHE A 330 -20.10 8.99 -4.17
C PHE A 330 -19.76 8.33 -5.51
N GLU A 331 -20.77 7.90 -6.26
CA GLU A 331 -20.57 7.12 -7.49
C GLU A 331 -20.45 8.00 -8.74
N ALA A 332 -20.68 9.30 -8.60
CA ALA A 332 -20.52 10.25 -9.68
C ALA A 332 -19.05 10.34 -10.16
N SER A 333 -18.88 10.33 -11.48
CA SER A 333 -17.57 10.25 -12.15
C SER A 333 -16.64 11.44 -11.87
N GLU A 334 -17.25 12.59 -11.58
CA GLU A 334 -16.60 13.87 -11.32
C GLU A 334 -16.19 14.02 -9.86
N THR A 335 -16.70 13.18 -8.95
CA THR A 335 -16.43 13.24 -7.51
C THR A 335 -14.94 13.12 -7.23
N ARG A 336 -14.42 14.01 -6.39
CA ARG A 336 -13.04 14.01 -5.90
C ARG A 336 -13.02 13.89 -4.39
N ALA A 337 -12.13 13.04 -3.90
CA ALA A 337 -11.84 12.96 -2.48
C ALA A 337 -11.07 14.21 -2.02
N ILE A 338 -11.41 14.70 -0.83
CA ILE A 338 -10.77 15.83 -0.16
C ILE A 338 -9.92 15.29 1.01
N PRO A 339 -8.72 15.85 1.28
CA PRO A 339 -7.93 15.43 2.43
C PRO A 339 -8.71 15.51 3.75
N LEU A 340 -8.69 14.41 4.51
CA LEU A 340 -9.36 14.28 5.79
C LEU A 340 -8.34 14.38 6.93
N ARG A 341 -8.57 15.32 7.86
CA ARG A 341 -7.71 15.54 9.03
C ARG A 341 -8.49 15.23 10.29
N PHE A 342 -7.81 14.68 11.30
CA PHE A 342 -8.40 14.39 12.60
C PHE A 342 -7.85 15.33 13.66
N ARG A 343 -8.64 15.59 14.69
CA ARG A 343 -8.23 16.33 15.89
C ARG A 343 -8.50 15.53 17.15
N ASN A 344 -7.76 15.86 18.22
CA ASN A 344 -7.96 15.33 19.57
C ASN A 344 -7.86 13.80 19.62
N LEU A 345 -6.87 13.24 18.95
CA LEU A 345 -6.54 11.82 19.01
C LEU A 345 -5.27 11.59 19.84
N THR A 346 -5.21 10.44 20.51
CA THR A 346 -3.92 9.80 20.76
C THR A 346 -3.58 8.91 19.58
N VAL A 347 -2.40 9.08 19.00
CA VAL A 347 -1.90 8.28 17.88
C VAL A 347 -0.60 7.59 18.28
N ASP A 348 -0.53 6.28 18.12
CA ASP A 348 0.74 5.54 18.11
C ASP A 348 1.15 5.24 16.67
N ARG A 349 2.23 5.90 16.24
CA ARG A 349 2.80 5.78 14.90
C ARG A 349 4.25 5.37 15.02
N TRP A 350 4.60 4.21 14.46
CA TRP A 350 5.97 3.69 14.44
C TRP A 350 6.62 3.63 15.85
N GLY A 351 5.84 3.20 16.85
CA GLY A 351 6.28 3.10 18.25
C GLY A 351 6.44 4.44 18.97
N ARG A 352 5.93 5.52 18.38
CA ARG A 352 5.89 6.85 19.00
C ARG A 352 4.45 7.24 19.25
N ARG A 353 4.07 7.24 20.53
CA ARG A 353 2.79 7.80 20.99
C ARG A 353 2.83 9.33 20.96
N ARG A 354 1.79 9.93 20.39
CA ARG A 354 1.51 11.37 20.41
C ARG A 354 0.11 11.58 20.96
N GLU A 355 -0.01 12.44 21.96
CA GLU A 355 -1.29 12.87 22.51
C GLU A 355 -1.73 14.17 21.85
N ASN A 356 -3.03 14.44 21.84
CA ASN A 356 -3.60 15.65 21.22
C ASN A 356 -3.17 15.83 19.76
N PHE A 357 -3.03 14.73 19.03
CA PHE A 357 -2.64 14.71 17.64
C PHE A 357 -3.67 15.44 16.79
N GLN A 358 -3.17 16.27 15.87
CA GLN A 358 -3.94 16.93 14.83
C GLN A 358 -3.26 16.74 13.48
N GLY A 359 -3.96 16.15 12.51
CA GLY A 359 -3.42 15.92 11.18
C GLY A 359 -4.04 14.74 10.45
N GLU A 360 -3.42 14.38 9.33
CA GLU A 360 -3.81 13.19 8.56
C GLU A 360 -3.31 11.91 9.24
N LEU A 361 -4.15 10.89 9.15
CA LEU A 361 -3.82 9.54 9.59
C LEU A 361 -3.32 8.72 8.40
N ILE A 362 -2.43 7.77 8.68
CA ILE A 362 -1.84 6.88 7.67
C ILE A 362 -1.96 5.44 8.14
N ARG A 363 -1.83 4.49 7.21
CA ARG A 363 -1.77 3.07 7.54
C ARG A 363 -0.83 2.80 8.72
N ASN A 364 -1.23 1.86 9.56
CA ASN A 364 -0.53 1.42 10.77
C ASN A 364 -0.61 2.38 11.96
N ASP A 365 -1.33 3.49 11.84
CA ASP A 365 -1.68 4.30 13.01
C ASP A 365 -2.68 3.54 13.90
N ARG A 366 -2.31 3.38 15.18
CA ARG A 366 -3.26 3.04 16.25
C ARG A 366 -3.79 4.32 16.85
N ILE A 367 -5.11 4.47 16.87
CA ILE A 367 -5.75 5.72 17.23
C ILE A 367 -6.83 5.51 18.29
N ARG A 368 -7.00 6.49 19.16
CA ARG A 368 -8.09 6.55 20.13
C ARG A 368 -8.45 8.01 20.40
N PRO A 369 -9.74 8.36 20.61
CA PRO A 369 -10.10 9.70 21.05
C PRO A 369 -9.34 10.05 22.35
N THR A 370 -8.77 11.25 22.43
CA THR A 370 -8.20 11.73 23.69
C THR A 370 -9.36 12.00 24.66
N PRO A 371 -9.29 11.52 25.91
CA PRO A 371 -10.26 11.89 26.94
C PRO A 371 -10.33 13.42 27.10
N PRO A 372 -11.52 13.98 27.39
CA PRO A 372 -11.70 15.42 27.61
C PRO A 372 -10.90 15.94 28.81
#